data_AF-A0A090UW58-F1
#
_entry.id   AF-A0A090UW58-F1
#
_cell.length_a   1.000
_cell.length_b   1.000
_cell.length_c   1.000
_cell.angle_alpha   90.00
_cell.angle_beta   90.00
_cell.angle_gamma   90.00
#
_symmetry.space_group_name_H-M   'P 1'
#
loop_
_entity.id
_entity.type
_entity.pdbx_description
1 polymer ?
#
loop_
_entity_poly.entity_id
_entity_poly.type
_entity_poly.pdbx_seq_one_letter_code
_entity_poly.pdbx_strand_id
1 'polypeptide(L)'
;MIFYKLQIIVKRLAGILPVSNKIRISNAEFNVLQVMAEKDIDWIWMILDRTLAVRGIPGFSNVANIVTSLVNNGMVDIVYSEENAKPRYRVSVQGHQFLSKQEAQ
;
A
#
# COMPACT_ATOMS: atom_id res chain seq x y z
N MET A 1 20.35 8.84 10.78
CA MET A 1 19.04 8.94 10.12
C MET A 1 17.98 9.57 11.03
N ILE A 2 18.27 10.71 11.69
CA ILE A 2 17.35 11.38 12.63
C ILE A 2 17.13 12.86 12.23
N PHE A 3 18.10 13.46 11.54
CA PHE A 3 18.03 14.84 11.05
C PHE A 3 16.88 15.13 10.08
N TYR A 4 16.54 14.20 9.17
CA TYR A 4 15.39 14.38 8.27
C TYR A 4 14.06 14.43 9.01
N LYS A 5 13.90 13.61 10.06
CA LYS A 5 12.64 13.54 10.83
C LYS A 5 12.41 14.84 11.63
N LEU A 6 13.49 15.45 12.14
CA LEU A 6 13.42 16.70 12.89
C LEU A 6 13.12 17.91 11.98
N GLN A 7 13.74 17.98 10.80
CA GLN A 7 13.51 19.04 9.81
C GLN A 7 12.06 19.07 9.31
N ILE A 8 11.40 17.91 9.20
CA ILE A 8 9.98 17.80 8.82
C ILE A 8 9.07 18.37 9.91
N ILE A 9 9.36 18.10 11.18
CA ILE A 9 8.57 18.58 12.32
C ILE A 9 8.64 20.10 12.43
N VAL A 10 9.85 20.68 12.31
CA VAL A 10 10.05 22.14 12.39
C VAL A 10 9.28 22.87 11.28
N LYS A 11 9.28 22.34 10.04
CA LYS A 11 8.56 22.96 8.92
C LYS A 11 7.03 22.86 9.04
N ARG A 12 6.50 21.82 9.70
CA ARG A 12 5.05 21.68 9.98
C ARG A 12 4.57 22.67 11.04
N LEU A 13 5.35 22.87 12.11
CA LEU A 13 5.01 23.82 13.18
C LEU A 13 4.99 25.27 12.69
N ALA A 14 5.81 25.60 11.67
CA ALA A 14 5.89 26.94 11.11
C ALA A 14 4.80 27.27 10.07
N GLY A 15 3.96 26.31 9.65
CA GLY A 15 2.91 26.55 8.66
C GLY A 15 3.41 26.88 7.24
N ILE A 16 4.71 26.67 6.95
CA ILE A 16 5.39 27.14 5.72
C ILE A 16 5.10 26.24 4.50
N LEU A 17 4.44 25.09 4.66
CA LEU A 17 4.09 24.24 3.54
C LEU A 17 2.65 23.72 3.65
N PRO A 18 1.80 23.89 2.61
CA PRO A 18 0.75 22.92 2.37
C PRO A 18 1.45 21.66 1.83
N VAL A 19 1.99 20.80 2.70
CA VAL A 19 2.45 19.48 2.24
C VAL A 19 1.22 18.59 2.09
N SER A 20 0.41 18.83 1.07
CA SER A 20 -0.30 17.72 0.46
C SER A 20 0.79 16.84 -0.15
N ASN A 21 1.37 15.94 0.66
CA ASN A 21 2.18 14.86 0.12
C ASN A 21 1.16 13.98 -0.60
N LYS A 22 0.82 14.32 -1.85
CA LYS A 22 -0.04 13.49 -2.68
C LYS A 22 0.70 12.16 -2.74
N ILE A 23 0.19 11.15 -2.06
CA ILE A 23 0.83 9.84 -2.03
C ILE A 23 0.88 9.38 -3.48
N ARG A 24 2.09 9.29 -4.03
CA ARG A 24 2.33 8.82 -5.38
C ARG A 24 2.79 7.38 -5.26
N ILE A 25 1.88 6.45 -5.55
CA ILE A 25 2.23 5.06 -5.77
C ILE A 25 2.49 4.84 -7.26
N SER A 26 3.36 3.90 -7.59
CA SER A 26 3.63 3.45 -8.95
C SER A 26 2.44 2.72 -9.56
N ASN A 27 2.44 2.55 -10.88
CA ASN A 27 1.41 1.78 -11.57
C ASN A 27 1.37 0.31 -11.11
N ALA A 28 2.53 -0.28 -10.79
CA ALA A 28 2.58 -1.64 -10.27
C ALA A 28 1.96 -1.73 -8.88
N GLU A 29 2.26 -0.78 -7.99
CA GLU A 29 1.61 -0.69 -6.67
C GLU A 29 0.09 -0.47 -6.79
N PHE A 30 -0.34 0.38 -7.72
CA PHE A 30 -1.76 0.59 -8.00
C PHE A 30 -2.47 -0.67 -8.46
N ASN A 31 -1.91 -1.38 -9.44
CA ASN A 31 -2.46 -2.65 -9.94
C ASN A 31 -2.59 -3.70 -8.83
N VAL A 32 -1.55 -3.82 -7.98
CA VAL A 32 -1.56 -4.76 -6.85
C VAL A 32 -2.64 -4.36 -5.84
N LEU A 33 -2.75 -3.07 -5.52
CA LEU A 33 -3.77 -2.55 -4.61
C LEU A 33 -5.19 -2.79 -5.13
N GLN A 34 -5.43 -2.61 -6.43
CA GLN A 34 -6.72 -2.92 -7.07
C GLN A 34 -7.09 -4.40 -6.95
N VAL A 35 -6.18 -5.31 -7.28
CA VAL A 35 -6.43 -6.76 -7.17
C VAL A 35 -6.71 -7.16 -5.73
N MET A 36 -6.00 -6.58 -4.76
CA MET A 36 -6.27 -6.84 -3.35
C MET A 36 -7.67 -6.38 -2.93
N ALA A 37 -8.16 -5.27 -3.49
CA ALA A 37 -9.46 -4.69 -3.18
C ALA A 37 -10.66 -5.41 -3.82
N GLU A 38 -10.43 -6.27 -4.83
CA GLU A 38 -11.51 -7.05 -5.47
C GLU A 38 -12.24 -7.99 -4.50
N LYS A 39 -11.57 -8.39 -3.41
CA LYS A 39 -12.11 -9.32 -2.41
C LYS A 39 -11.73 -8.83 -1.02
N ASP A 40 -12.70 -8.78 -0.11
CA ASP A 40 -12.45 -8.51 1.32
C ASP A 40 -11.92 -9.77 2.01
N ILE A 41 -10.65 -10.09 1.75
CA ILE A 41 -9.94 -11.24 2.32
C ILE A 41 -8.54 -10.84 2.78
N ASP A 42 -7.98 -11.64 3.69
CA ASP A 42 -6.60 -11.50 4.13
C ASP A 42 -5.64 -12.23 3.19
N TRP A 43 -4.97 -11.47 2.34
CA TRP A 43 -4.07 -11.97 1.30
C TRP A 43 -2.76 -12.49 1.87
N ILE A 44 -2.30 -13.61 1.33
CA ILE A 44 -0.90 -14.05 1.43
C ILE A 44 -0.19 -13.55 0.17
N TRP A 45 0.97 -12.91 0.32
CA TRP A 45 1.70 -12.30 -0.81
C TRP A 45 1.97 -13.31 -1.95
N MET A 46 2.21 -14.59 -1.63
CA MET A 46 2.41 -15.65 -2.62
C MET A 46 1.13 -15.95 -3.44
N ILE A 47 -0.04 -15.93 -2.80
CA ILE A 47 -1.33 -16.14 -3.48
C ILE A 47 -1.65 -14.94 -4.37
N LEU A 48 -1.37 -13.73 -3.87
CA LEU A 48 -1.51 -12.49 -4.62
C LEU A 48 -0.60 -12.48 -5.86
N ASP A 49 0.66 -12.88 -5.71
CA ASP A 49 1.63 -13.01 -6.81
C ASP A 49 1.15 -13.96 -7.91
N ARG A 50 0.69 -15.15 -7.51
CA ARG A 50 0.10 -16.11 -8.45
C ARG A 50 -1.14 -15.56 -9.16
N THR A 51 -1.98 -14.82 -8.44
CA THR A 51 -3.20 -14.21 -8.99
C THR A 51 -2.86 -13.19 -10.07
N LEU A 52 -1.86 -12.33 -9.82
CA LEU A 52 -1.37 -11.35 -10.79
C LEU A 52 -0.76 -12.04 -12.02
N ALA A 53 0.09 -13.05 -11.80
CA ALA A 53 0.74 -13.79 -12.87
C ALA A 53 -0.25 -14.50 -13.79
N VAL A 54 -1.24 -15.21 -13.23
CA VAL A 54 -2.29 -15.90 -14.00
C VAL A 54 -3.13 -14.93 -14.83
N ARG A 55 -3.33 -13.71 -14.34
CA ARG A 55 -4.10 -12.66 -15.02
C ARG A 55 -3.26 -11.75 -15.93
N GLY A 56 -1.94 -11.94 -15.99
CA GLY A 56 -1.03 -11.09 -16.76
C GLY A 56 -0.98 -9.64 -16.27
N ILE A 57 -1.26 -9.39 -14.99
CA ILE A 57 -1.30 -8.03 -14.42
C ILE A 57 0.12 -7.62 -13.99
N PRO A 58 0.68 -6.49 -14.51
CA PRO A 58 2.02 -6.03 -14.12
C PRO A 58 2.14 -5.80 -12.62
N GLY A 59 3.21 -6.36 -12.02
CA GLY A 59 3.46 -6.34 -10.58
C GLY A 59 3.81 -7.72 -10.00
N PHE A 60 3.49 -8.80 -10.72
CA PHE A 60 3.93 -10.17 -10.38
C PHE A 60 5.48 -10.28 -10.37
N SER A 61 6.01 -11.28 -9.64
CA SER A 61 7.43 -11.49 -9.32
C SER A 61 8.07 -10.45 -8.39
N ASN A 62 7.38 -9.36 -8.05
CA ASN A 62 7.88 -8.32 -7.13
C ASN A 62 6.89 -7.99 -5.98
N VAL A 63 5.89 -8.85 -5.77
CA VAL A 63 4.76 -8.55 -4.88
C VAL A 63 5.17 -8.32 -3.43
N ALA A 64 6.16 -9.06 -2.91
CA ALA A 64 6.61 -8.86 -1.52
C ALA A 64 7.14 -7.44 -1.28
N ASN A 65 7.92 -6.90 -2.23
CA ASN A 65 8.44 -5.54 -2.15
C ASN A 65 7.33 -4.50 -2.33
N ILE A 66 6.43 -4.75 -3.29
CA ILE A 66 5.27 -3.86 -3.56
C ILE A 66 4.36 -3.77 -2.33
N VAL A 67 3.99 -4.91 -1.74
CA VAL A 67 3.15 -4.95 -0.54
C VAL A 67 3.85 -4.25 0.63
N THR A 68 5.16 -4.44 0.80
CA THR A 68 5.93 -3.72 1.82
C THR A 68 5.87 -2.20 1.61
N SER A 69 6.01 -1.74 0.36
CA SER A 69 5.88 -0.32 0.02
C SER A 69 4.47 0.22 0.28
N LEU A 70 3.43 -0.54 -0.10
CA LEU A 70 2.04 -0.19 0.16
C LEU A 70 1.73 -0.10 1.66
N VAL A 71 2.29 -0.99 2.48
CA VAL A 71 2.21 -0.91 3.95
C VAL A 71 2.88 0.36 4.46
N ASN A 72 4.09 0.66 4.00
CA ASN A 72 4.80 1.88 4.40
C ASN A 72 4.06 3.17 4.02
N ASN A 73 3.25 3.12 2.97
CA ASN A 73 2.41 4.22 2.50
C ASN A 73 1.00 4.25 3.14
N GLY A 74 0.70 3.30 4.05
CA GLY A 74 -0.59 3.21 4.74
C GLY A 74 -1.75 2.75 3.84
N MET A 75 -1.46 2.15 2.68
CA MET A 75 -2.48 1.67 1.74
C MET A 75 -2.91 0.22 2.02
N VAL A 76 -2.07 -0.54 2.72
CA VAL A 76 -2.28 -1.94 3.09
C VAL A 76 -1.93 -2.11 4.55
N ASP A 77 -2.76 -2.86 5.28
CA ASP A 77 -2.53 -3.23 6.67
C ASP A 77 -1.95 -4.65 6.75
N ILE A 78 -1.06 -4.88 7.73
CA ILE A 78 -0.58 -6.22 8.07
C ILE A 78 -1.53 -6.82 9.10
N VAL A 79 -2.08 -7.99 8.77
CA VAL A 79 -2.93 -8.77 9.66
C VAL A 79 -2.10 -9.91 10.26
N TYR A 80 -1.95 -9.88 11.58
CA TYR A 80 -1.32 -10.95 12.36
C TYR A 80 -2.41 -11.86 12.92
N SER A 81 -2.16 -13.16 12.90
CA SER A 81 -3.03 -14.18 13.48
C SER A 81 -2.17 -15.13 14.31
N GLU A 82 -2.62 -15.45 15.52
CA GLU A 82 -1.92 -16.39 16.41
C GLU A 82 -1.77 -17.79 15.77
N GLU A 83 -2.68 -18.14 14.86
CA GLU A 83 -2.69 -19.42 14.15
C GLU A 83 -1.77 -19.45 12.92
N ASN A 84 -1.27 -18.30 12.46
CA ASN A 84 -0.52 -18.19 11.20
C ASN A 84 0.83 -17.51 11.43
N ALA A 85 1.93 -18.26 11.31
CA ALA A 85 3.29 -17.72 11.40
C ALA A 85 3.65 -16.74 10.26
N LYS A 86 2.83 -16.67 9.20
CA LYS A 86 3.07 -15.79 8.03
C LYS A 86 2.13 -14.58 8.09
N PRO A 87 2.65 -13.36 7.83
CA PRO A 87 1.81 -12.17 7.79
C PRO A 87 0.81 -12.27 6.64
N ARG A 88 -0.40 -11.77 6.90
CA ARG A 88 -1.41 -11.55 5.87
C ARG A 88 -1.60 -10.07 5.66
N TYR A 89 -2.24 -9.71 4.55
CA TYR A 89 -2.36 -8.33 4.12
C TYR A 89 -3.78 -8.02 3.67
N ARG A 90 -4.31 -6.87 4.08
CA ARG A 90 -5.62 -6.37 3.65
C ARG A 90 -5.49 -4.91 3.21
N VAL A 91 -6.31 -4.48 2.26
CA VAL A 91 -6.38 -3.07 1.89
C VAL A 91 -6.88 -2.26 3.09
N SER A 92 -6.18 -1.18 3.41
CA SER A 92 -6.57 -0.31 4.52
C SER A 92 -7.77 0.56 4.13
N VAL A 93 -8.40 1.20 5.11
CA VAL A 93 -9.43 2.22 4.86
C VAL A 93 -8.91 3.33 3.92
N GLN A 94 -7.66 3.77 4.13
CA GLN A 94 -7.02 4.76 3.28
C GLN A 94 -6.81 4.24 1.85
N GLY A 95 -6.43 2.97 1.70
CA GLY A 95 -6.28 2.31 0.40
C GLY A 95 -7.59 2.31 -0.39
N HIS A 96 -8.70 1.93 0.25
CA HIS A 96 -10.03 1.99 -0.38
C HIS A 96 -10.44 3.42 -0.78
N GLN A 97 -10.25 4.40 0.11
CA GLN A 97 -10.51 5.81 -0.20
C GLN A 97 -9.66 6.33 -1.36
N PHE A 98 -8.41 5.87 -1.47
CA PHE A 98 -7.53 6.22 -2.59
C PHE A 98 -8.07 5.66 -3.91
N LEU A 99 -8.44 4.37 -3.94
CA LEU A 99 -9.00 3.73 -5.13
C LEU A 99 -10.28 4.43 -5.62
N SER A 100 -11.23 4.70 -4.73
CA SER A 100 -12.48 5.39 -5.08
C SER A 100 -12.26 6.79 -5.68
N LYS A 101 -11.21 7.51 -5.24
CA LYS A 101 -10.85 8.83 -5.79
C LYS A 101 -10.21 8.75 -7.18
N GLN A 102 -9.66 7.59 -7.56
CA GLN A 102 -9.07 7.38 -8.88
C GLN A 102 -10.10 6.87 -9.90
N GLU A 103 -11.11 6.13 -9.45
CA GLU A 103 -12.23 5.68 -10.31
C GLU A 103 -13.20 6.82 -10.68
N ALA A 104 -13.27 7.86 -9.86
CA ALA A 104 -14.12 9.03 -10.08
C ALA A 104 -13.48 10.11 -10.99
N GLN A 105 -12.29 9.87 -11.54
CA GLN A 105 -11.58 10.75 -12.49
C GLN A 105 -11.71 10.21 -13.90
#